data_AF-A0A142FUG2-F1
#
_entry.id   AF-A0A142FUG2-F1
#
_cell.length_a   1.000
_cell.length_b   1.000
_cell.length_c   1.000
_cell.angle_alpha   90.00
_cell.angle_beta   90.00
_cell.angle_gamma   90.00
#
_symmetry.space_group_name_H-M   'P 1'
#
loop_
_entity.id
_entity.type
_entity.pdbx_description
1 polymer ?
#
loop_
_entity_poly.entity_id
_entity_poly.type
_entity_poly.pdbx_seq_one_letter_code
_entity_poly.pdbx_strand_id
1 'polypeptide(L)'
;MATQEIEKQPLYEVTLSLPEDLDDKLRKWYRDYPLEDSNHTLIVGFSGKGEALAWWKAFCSTCNYDRSHDFHTPLIENVQAEVVEGDPSGYRLQTQELIDEGSMPSPW
;
A
#
# COMPACT_ATOMS: atom_id res chain seq x y z
N MET A 1 -31.78 -18.51 17.88
CA MET A 1 -31.04 -17.41 17.23
C MET A 1 -29.88 -17.06 18.13
N ALA A 2 -28.66 -17.44 17.77
CA ALA A 2 -27.47 -17.02 18.50
C ALA A 2 -27.03 -15.68 17.90
N THR A 3 -27.03 -14.64 18.72
CA THR A 3 -26.40 -13.36 18.38
C THR A 3 -24.91 -13.64 18.26
N GLN A 4 -24.36 -13.59 17.04
CA GLN A 4 -22.91 -13.60 16.87
C GLN A 4 -22.40 -12.28 17.45
N GLU A 5 -21.63 -12.37 18.54
CA GLU A 5 -20.90 -11.23 19.05
C GLU A 5 -19.89 -10.80 17.98
N ILE A 6 -20.00 -9.54 17.54
CA ILE A 6 -19.05 -8.94 16.62
C ILE A 6 -17.77 -8.71 17.42
N GLU A 7 -16.81 -9.60 17.25
CA GLU A 7 -15.48 -9.45 17.82
C GLU A 7 -14.74 -8.36 17.04
N LYS A 8 -14.80 -7.14 17.56
CA LYS A 8 -14.03 -6.04 17.00
C LYS A 8 -12.55 -6.31 17.24
N GLN A 9 -11.76 -6.20 16.17
CA GLN A 9 -10.32 -6.42 16.23
C GLN A 9 -9.61 -5.08 15.94
N PRO A 10 -8.49 -4.81 16.64
CA PRO A 10 -7.72 -3.60 16.37
C PRO A 10 -7.12 -3.69 14.97
N LEU A 11 -7.57 -2.80 14.09
CA LEU A 11 -6.98 -2.55 12.78
C LEU A 11 -6.11 -1.29 12.84
N TYR A 12 -5.14 -1.22 11.95
CA TYR A 12 -4.30 -0.04 11.78
C TYR A 12 -4.74 0.71 10.53
N GLU A 13 -5.27 1.91 10.69
CA GLU A 13 -5.61 2.80 9.60
C GLU A 13 -4.55 3.88 9.43
N VAL A 14 -4.09 4.10 8.20
CA VAL A 14 -3.06 5.09 7.90
C VAL A 14 -3.60 6.08 6.89
N THR A 15 -3.61 7.35 7.26
CA THR A 15 -3.77 8.46 6.32
C THR A 15 -2.44 9.19 6.20
N LEU A 16 -1.99 9.41 4.98
CA LEU A 16 -0.73 10.09 4.69
C LEU A 16 -0.95 11.26 3.73
N SER A 17 -0.32 12.39 4.05
CA SER A 17 -0.30 13.57 3.19
C SER A 17 1.02 13.63 2.46
N LEU A 18 0.96 13.70 1.13
CA LEU A 18 2.14 13.86 0.31
C LEU A 18 2.76 15.25 0.55
N PRO A 19 4.09 15.41 0.40
CA PRO A 19 4.75 16.71 0.56
C PRO A 19 4.14 17.78 -0.36
N GLU A 20 3.99 19.01 0.14
CA GLU A 20 3.43 20.13 -0.65
C GLU A 20 4.25 20.44 -1.90
N ASP A 21 5.57 20.21 -1.84
CA ASP A 21 6.52 20.43 -2.94
C ASP A 21 6.65 19.21 -3.88
N LEU A 22 5.77 18.21 -3.76
CA LEU A 22 5.85 17.00 -4.56
C LEU A 22 5.76 17.29 -6.05
N ASP A 23 4.92 18.22 -6.49
CA ASP A 23 4.77 18.53 -7.92
C ASP A 23 6.07 19.05 -8.55
N ASP A 24 6.80 19.93 -7.85
CA ASP A 24 8.07 20.47 -8.32
C ASP A 24 9.15 19.39 -8.36
N LYS A 25 9.16 18.52 -7.35
CA LYS A 25 10.02 17.33 -7.29
C LYS A 25 9.74 16.37 -8.46
N LEU A 26 8.46 16.06 -8.72
CA LEU A 26 8.06 15.21 -9.83
C LEU A 26 8.52 15.79 -11.17
N ARG A 27 8.25 17.08 -11.43
CA ARG A 27 8.71 17.74 -12.67
C ARG A 27 10.21 17.62 -12.87
N LYS A 28 11.00 17.76 -11.80
CA LYS A 28 12.44 17.54 -11.84
C LYS A 28 12.77 16.09 -12.14
N TRP A 29 12.19 15.13 -11.42
CA TRP A 29 12.51 13.71 -11.58
C TRP A 29 12.11 13.16 -12.94
N TYR A 30 10.98 13.58 -13.51
CA TYR A 30 10.58 13.17 -14.87
C TYR A 30 11.46 13.76 -15.97
N ARG A 31 12.16 14.87 -15.70
CA ARG A 31 13.18 15.41 -16.61
C ARG A 31 14.50 14.66 -16.46
N ASP A 32 14.89 14.36 -15.22
CA ASP A 32 16.16 13.69 -14.92
C ASP A 32 16.09 12.18 -15.23
N TYR A 33 14.89 11.58 -15.18
CA TYR A 33 14.58 10.17 -15.49
C TYR A 33 13.37 10.12 -16.45
N PRO A 34 13.58 10.17 -17.77
CA PRO A 34 12.48 10.21 -18.73
C PRO A 34 11.68 8.90 -18.81
N LEU A 35 10.39 9.00 -19.16
CA LEU A 35 9.48 7.85 -19.30
C LEU A 35 9.89 6.83 -20.38
N GLU A 36 10.68 7.26 -21.37
CA GLU A 36 11.20 6.38 -22.42
C GLU A 36 12.16 5.32 -21.85
N ASP A 37 12.90 5.69 -20.80
CA ASP A 37 13.94 4.87 -20.18
C ASP A 37 13.58 4.38 -18.78
N SER A 38 12.61 5.04 -18.12
CA SER A 38 12.33 4.85 -16.70
C SER A 38 10.85 4.69 -16.39
N ASN A 39 10.54 3.74 -15.50
CA ASN A 39 9.23 3.62 -14.88
C ASN A 39 9.23 4.31 -13.51
N HIS A 40 8.27 5.20 -13.30
CA HIS A 40 8.06 5.88 -12.04
C HIS A 40 7.02 5.16 -11.18
N THR A 41 7.27 5.05 -9.89
CA THR A 41 6.36 4.38 -8.96
C THR A 41 6.37 5.06 -7.61
N LEU A 42 5.18 5.39 -7.11
CA LEU A 42 4.95 5.66 -5.69
C LEU A 42 4.78 4.32 -4.98
N ILE A 43 5.63 4.04 -4.01
CA ILE A 43 5.55 2.80 -3.22
C ILE A 43 5.24 3.19 -1.79
N VAL A 44 4.23 2.52 -1.22
CA VAL A 44 3.85 2.68 0.17
C VAL A 44 4.02 1.33 0.86
N GLY A 45 4.82 1.32 1.92
CA GLY A 45 5.03 0.15 2.78
C GLY A 45 4.30 0.33 4.10
N PHE A 46 3.68 -0.74 4.60
CA PHE A 46 2.98 -0.78 5.87
C PHE A 46 3.51 -1.94 6.72
N SER A 47 3.72 -1.71 8.01
CA SER A 47 4.13 -2.74 8.97
C SER A 47 2.93 -3.27 9.75
N GLY A 48 3.00 -4.52 10.20
CA GLY A 48 2.00 -5.10 11.10
C GLY A 48 1.95 -4.47 12.51
N LYS A 49 2.76 -3.43 12.74
CA LYS A 49 2.76 -2.63 13.97
C LYS A 49 2.09 -1.27 13.80
N GLY A 50 1.52 -1.00 12.62
CA GLY A 50 0.88 0.28 12.33
C GLY A 50 1.86 1.37 11.93
N GLU A 51 2.99 1.04 11.31
CA GLU A 51 3.91 2.04 10.75
C GLU A 51 3.75 2.07 9.23
N ALA A 52 3.82 3.25 8.64
CA ALA A 52 3.82 3.41 7.20
C ALA A 52 4.87 4.39 6.72
N LEU A 53 5.35 4.12 5.52
CA LEU A 53 6.35 4.92 4.84
C LEU A 53 6.06 4.94 3.34
N ALA A 54 6.34 6.06 2.70
CA ALA A 54 6.12 6.27 1.28
C ALA A 54 7.42 6.71 0.62
N TRP A 55 7.76 6.09 -0.50
CA TRP A 55 8.93 6.47 -1.30
C TRP A 55 8.59 6.56 -2.78
N TRP A 56 9.32 7.44 -3.46
CA TRP A 56 9.29 7.52 -4.91
C TRP A 56 10.44 6.72 -5.48
N LYS A 57 10.18 5.98 -6.55
CA LYS A 57 11.17 5.25 -7.32
C LYS A 57 11.09 5.63 -8.79
N ALA A 58 12.23 5.84 -9.44
CA ALA A 58 12.38 5.72 -10.88
C ALA A 58 13.30 4.52 -11.17
N PHE A 59 12.77 3.51 -11.83
CA PHE A 59 13.48 2.28 -12.21
C PHE A 59 13.81 2.31 -13.69
N CYS A 60 15.07 2.07 -14.05
CA CYS A 60 15.44 2.01 -15.46
C CYS A 60 14.88 0.74 -16.12
N SER A 61 13.95 0.90 -17.04
CA SER A 61 13.28 -0.20 -17.74
C SER A 61 14.09 -0.75 -18.92
N THR A 62 14.97 0.07 -19.49
CA THR A 62 15.79 -0.25 -20.68
C THR A 62 17.20 -0.73 -20.34
N CYS A 63 17.63 -0.61 -19.08
CA CYS A 63 19.00 -0.89 -18.64
C CYS A 63 19.32 -2.38 -18.39
N ASN A 64 18.60 -3.34 -18.98
CA ASN A 64 18.84 -4.79 -18.76
C ASN A 64 18.92 -5.19 -17.28
N TYR A 65 18.07 -4.62 -16.42
CA TYR A 65 18.09 -4.81 -14.96
C TYR A 65 19.34 -4.27 -14.24
N ASP A 66 20.18 -3.46 -14.88
CA ASP A 66 21.20 -2.69 -14.17
C ASP A 66 20.52 -1.65 -13.27
N ARG A 67 20.53 -1.95 -11.97
CA ARG A 67 19.92 -1.11 -10.93
C ARG A 67 20.80 0.05 -10.51
N SER A 68 22.02 0.19 -11.02
CA SER A 68 22.89 1.34 -10.71
C SER A 68 22.31 2.66 -11.22
N HIS A 69 21.35 2.60 -12.14
CA HIS A 69 20.66 3.75 -12.71
C HIS A 69 19.31 4.03 -12.03
N ASP A 70 18.90 3.21 -11.05
CA ASP A 70 17.67 3.42 -10.29
C ASP A 70 17.81 4.63 -9.36
N PHE A 71 16.77 5.45 -9.33
CA PHE A 71 16.59 6.51 -8.35
C PHE A 71 15.53 6.14 -7.33
N HIS A 72 15.79 6.46 -6.07
CA HIS A 72 14.84 6.31 -4.98
C HIS A 72 15.00 7.45 -3.99
N THR A 73 13.89 7.94 -3.47
CA THR A 73 13.89 8.94 -2.40
C THR A 73 12.71 8.71 -1.48
N PRO A 74 12.89 8.80 -0.15
CA PRO A 74 11.75 8.83 0.75
C PRO A 74 10.92 10.10 0.47
N LEU A 75 9.59 9.95 0.55
CA LEU A 75 8.64 11.05 0.58
C LEU A 75 8.13 11.27 2.00
N ILE A 76 7.87 10.18 2.72
CA ILE A 76 7.39 10.17 4.09
C ILE A 76 8.00 8.98 4.81
N GLU A 77 8.70 9.22 5.92
CA GLU A 77 9.51 8.18 6.59
C GLU A 77 8.86 7.63 7.86
N ASN A 78 7.95 8.37 8.49
CA ASN A 78 7.43 8.03 9.82
C ASN A 78 5.94 8.40 9.97
N VAL A 79 5.04 7.67 9.31
CA VAL A 79 3.60 7.77 9.62
C VAL A 79 3.23 6.68 10.61
N GLN A 80 2.55 7.09 11.68
CA GLN A 80 1.96 6.17 12.65
C GLN A 80 0.47 6.03 12.33
N ALA A 81 0.01 4.79 12.27
CA ALA A 81 -1.38 4.45 12.06
C ALA A 81 -2.22 4.79 13.29
N GLU A 82 -3.48 5.10 13.04
CA GLU A 82 -4.50 5.11 14.08
C GLU A 82 -4.99 3.68 14.31
N VAL A 83 -5.11 3.31 15.59
CA VAL A 83 -5.77 2.05 15.95
C VAL A 83 -7.27 2.27 15.89
N VAL A 84 -7.93 1.61 14.96
CA VAL A 84 -9.37 1.69 14.77
C VAL A 84 -10.01 0.34 15.08
N GLU A 85 -11.18 0.40 15.69
CA GLU A 85 -12.00 -0.78 15.95
C GLU A 85 -12.66 -1.23 14.64
N GLY A 86 -12.06 -2.21 13.99
CA GLY A 86 -12.58 -2.79 12.76
C GLY A 86 -13.58 -3.90 13.04
N ASP A 87 -14.60 -4.01 12.18
CA ASP A 87 -15.45 -5.19 12.13
C ASP A 87 -14.95 -6.15 11.03
N PRO A 88 -14.16 -7.18 11.37
CA PRO A 88 -13.68 -8.15 10.39
C PRO A 88 -14.81 -9.08 9.87
N SER A 89 -16.02 -9.02 10.46
CA SER A 89 -17.13 -9.89 10.07
C SER A 89 -17.58 -9.65 8.63
N GLY A 90 -17.41 -8.46 8.07
CA GLY A 90 -17.70 -8.18 6.66
C GLY A 90 -16.90 -9.05 5.70
N TYR A 91 -15.60 -9.18 5.92
CA TYR A 91 -14.74 -10.06 5.11
C TYR A 91 -15.06 -11.54 5.34
N ARG A 92 -15.36 -11.92 6.58
CA ARG A 92 -15.72 -13.30 6.92
C ARG A 92 -17.06 -13.72 6.32
N LEU A 93 -18.07 -12.86 6.35
CA LEU A 93 -19.39 -13.09 5.74
C LEU A 93 -19.24 -13.26 4.23
N GLN A 94 -18.51 -12.37 3.57
CA GLN A 94 -18.29 -12.44 2.13
C GLN A 94 -17.48 -13.69 1.73
N THR A 95 -16.48 -14.07 2.54
CA THR A 95 -15.72 -15.32 2.34
C THR A 95 -16.62 -16.55 2.51
N GLN A 96 -17.49 -16.56 3.52
CA GLN A 96 -18.42 -17.67 3.77
C GLN A 96 -19.47 -17.79 2.65
N GLU A 97 -20.03 -16.67 2.17
CA GLU A 97 -20.95 -16.66 1.03
C GLU A 97 -20.30 -17.27 -0.22
N LEU A 98 -19.05 -16.88 -0.53
CA LEU A 98 -18.31 -17.45 -1.66
C LEU A 98 -18.03 -18.96 -1.50
N ILE A 99 -17.87 -19.45 -0.27
CA ILE A 99 -17.74 -20.88 0.03
C ILE A 99 -19.08 -21.60 -0.16
N ASP A 100 -20.16 -21.04 0.37
CA ASP A 100 -21.50 -21.62 0.33
C ASP A 100 -22.03 -21.69 -1.12
N GLU A 101 -21.69 -20.71 -1.96
CA GLU A 101 -21.98 -20.70 -3.40
C GLU A 101 -21.09 -21.64 -4.23
N GLY A 102 -20.04 -22.22 -3.63
CA GLY A 102 -19.08 -23.11 -4.30
C GLY A 102 -18.10 -22.39 -5.23
N SER A 103 -18.09 -21.05 -5.22
CA SER A 103 -17.19 -20.21 -6.00
C SER A 103 -15.77 -20.17 -5.43
N MET A 104 -15.61 -20.53 -4.14
CA MET A 104 -14.33 -20.63 -3.45
C MET A 104 -14.30 -21.89 -2.57
N PRO A 105 -13.20 -22.67 -2.56
CA PRO A 105 -13.10 -23.84 -1.68
C PRO A 105 -12.96 -23.41 -0.21
N SER A 106 -13.56 -24.18 0.69
CA SER A 106 -13.36 -24.00 2.13
C SER A 106 -11.87 -24.22 2.48
N PRO A 107 -11.22 -23.28 3.17
CA PRO A 107 -9.90 -23.50 3.75
C PRO A 107 -9.94 -24.28 5.07
N TRP A 108 -11.14 -24.65 5.55
CA TRP A 108 -11.41 -25.37 6.79
C TRP A 108 -12.02 -26.74 6.53
#